data_AF-A0A182RCL9-F1
#
_entry.id   AF-A0A182RCL9-F1
#
_cell.length_a   1.000
_cell.length_b   1.000
_cell.length_c   1.000
_cell.angle_alpha   90.00
_cell.angle_beta   90.00
_cell.angle_gamma   90.00
#
_symmetry.space_group_name_H-M   'P 1'
#
loop_
_entity.id
_entity.type
_entity.pdbx_description
1 polymer ?
#
loop_
_entity_poly.entity_id
_entity_poly.type
_entity_poly.pdbx_seq_one_letter_code
_entity_poly.pdbx_strand_id
1 'polypeptide(L)'
;MDYELRNIKDFLQLYNKITDMCFNACVDNLYGRDLTREEISCADNCVLKFTNVNQRLLKVYVGVQSDINQRRMAEVEAQQAKMMAEAQQQQQQQQQAALQSSGKTTYCQQIVALPRRQFDVVHVCYDSYIKIDVNYDKFRDVKGLYKVHRQKLLSYVEMIILSFKENDQTKLNEVVARWSKQFENELLISSNAMISDVVLLIDDNNYYRSMRREWQKVASKLSIGYLETFFDTALSNAIQRNRERPQPIDKQIINQMWMRLEKPNGKLYHREEDVITIQENVDYDRVVGRIEYCLEHPQEHSVVQKTVAEPMEQSEVHKTDIILRKLISKKMVEVKDGMSKQELQFFAKILQERKRRILEQIRKSELNVTEELMNSAVEELF
;
A
#
# COMPACT_ATOMS: atom_id res chain seq x y z
N MET A 1 -10.79 -15.88 22.87
CA MET A 1 -11.81 -15.73 23.93
C MET A 1 -12.94 -14.77 23.54
N ASP A 2 -12.67 -13.66 22.82
CA ASP A 2 -13.67 -12.62 22.52
C ASP A 2 -14.67 -12.95 21.36
N TYR A 3 -14.27 -13.84 20.43
CA TYR A 3 -15.13 -14.28 19.31
C TYR A 3 -16.30 -15.17 19.75
N GLU A 4 -16.04 -16.12 20.65
CA GLU A 4 -17.05 -17.04 21.16
C GLU A 4 -18.12 -16.33 21.99
N LEU A 5 -17.70 -15.34 22.81
CA LEU A 5 -18.60 -14.49 23.57
C LEU A 5 -19.51 -13.64 22.67
N ARG A 6 -19.00 -13.16 21.52
CA ARG A 6 -19.81 -12.42 20.55
C ARG A 6 -20.86 -13.32 19.88
N ASN A 7 -20.48 -14.53 19.49
CA ASN A 7 -21.42 -15.50 18.90
C ASN A 7 -22.54 -15.89 19.87
N ILE A 8 -22.20 -16.08 21.16
CA ILE A 8 -23.19 -16.37 22.20
C ILE A 8 -24.14 -15.18 22.38
N LYS A 9 -23.61 -13.94 22.40
CA LYS A 9 -24.43 -12.73 22.50
C LYS A 9 -25.40 -12.58 21.33
N ASP A 10 -24.93 -12.81 20.11
CA ASP A 10 -25.76 -12.72 18.90
C ASP A 10 -26.84 -13.82 18.88
N PHE A 11 -26.50 -15.03 19.34
CA PHE A 11 -27.46 -16.12 19.52
C PHE A 11 -28.54 -15.76 20.54
N LEU A 12 -28.16 -15.21 21.70
CA LEU A 12 -29.12 -14.82 22.74
C LEU A 12 -30.03 -13.68 22.28
N GLN A 13 -29.51 -12.71 21.53
CA GLN A 13 -30.32 -11.63 20.96
C GLN A 13 -31.33 -12.16 19.94
N LEU A 14 -30.91 -13.09 19.08
CA LEU A 14 -31.80 -13.73 18.12
C LEU A 14 -32.87 -14.57 18.80
N TYR A 15 -32.49 -15.37 19.79
CA TYR A 15 -33.41 -16.17 20.60
C TYR A 15 -34.47 -15.28 21.26
N ASN A 16 -34.05 -14.23 21.96
CA ASN A 16 -34.99 -13.31 22.62
C ASN A 16 -35.97 -12.67 21.65
N LYS A 17 -35.49 -12.26 20.46
CA LYS A 17 -36.34 -11.65 19.44
C LYS A 17 -37.36 -12.62 18.85
N ILE A 18 -36.95 -13.86 18.58
CA ILE A 18 -37.86 -14.90 18.05
C ILE A 18 -38.89 -15.26 19.11
N THR A 19 -38.45 -15.46 20.36
CA THR A 19 -39.31 -15.81 21.48
C THR A 19 -40.36 -14.73 21.71
N ASP A 20 -39.97 -13.45 21.79
CA ASP A 20 -40.92 -12.35 21.99
C ASP A 20 -41.93 -12.23 20.82
N MET A 21 -41.45 -12.31 19.58
CA MET A 21 -42.33 -12.21 18.41
C MET A 21 -43.32 -13.38 18.34
N CYS A 22 -42.85 -14.61 18.52
CA CYS A 22 -43.73 -15.78 18.45
C CYS A 22 -44.64 -15.88 19.68
N PHE A 23 -44.19 -15.46 20.86
CA PHE A 23 -45.05 -15.36 22.04
C PHE A 23 -46.21 -14.39 21.79
N ASN A 24 -45.93 -13.16 21.37
CA ASN A 24 -46.95 -12.14 21.11
C ASN A 24 -47.91 -12.50 19.96
N ALA A 25 -47.47 -13.35 19.03
CA ALA A 25 -48.27 -13.75 17.87
C ALA A 25 -49.08 -15.04 18.10
N CYS A 26 -48.61 -15.94 18.96
CA CYS A 26 -49.14 -17.30 19.07
C CYS A 26 -49.71 -17.64 20.44
N VAL A 27 -49.39 -16.89 21.50
CA VAL A 27 -49.93 -17.15 22.84
C VAL A 27 -51.09 -16.19 23.09
N ASP A 28 -52.28 -16.74 23.27
CA ASP A 28 -53.50 -15.97 23.51
C ASP A 28 -54.17 -16.31 24.85
N ASN A 29 -53.74 -17.41 25.50
CA ASN A 29 -54.29 -17.89 26.74
C ASN A 29 -53.29 -17.78 27.91
N LEU A 30 -53.58 -16.89 28.86
CA LEU A 30 -52.76 -16.68 30.06
C LEU A 30 -53.35 -17.31 31.34
N TYR A 31 -54.40 -18.13 31.21
CA TYR A 31 -55.07 -18.76 32.35
C TYR A 31 -54.44 -20.10 32.77
N GLY A 32 -53.50 -20.63 31.98
CA GLY A 32 -52.77 -21.87 32.25
C GLY A 32 -51.26 -21.65 32.38
N ARG A 33 -50.55 -22.62 32.96
CA ARG A 33 -49.07 -22.62 33.02
C ARG A 33 -48.43 -23.22 31.77
N ASP A 34 -49.15 -24.08 31.07
CA ASP A 34 -48.68 -24.81 29.90
C ASP A 34 -49.35 -24.30 28.64
N LEU A 35 -48.61 -24.30 27.53
CA LEU A 35 -49.11 -23.95 26.21
C LEU A 35 -50.10 -25.01 25.72
N THR A 36 -51.17 -24.57 25.08
CA THR A 36 -52.12 -25.44 24.39
C THR A 36 -51.51 -26.03 23.11
N ARG A 37 -52.13 -27.09 22.55
CA ARG A 37 -51.61 -27.74 21.34
C ARG A 37 -51.62 -26.79 20.14
N GLU A 38 -52.61 -25.91 20.10
CA GLU A 38 -52.80 -24.89 19.07
C GLU A 38 -51.71 -23.82 19.15
N GLU A 39 -51.38 -23.34 20.36
CA GLU A 39 -50.30 -22.37 20.59
C GLU A 39 -48.92 -22.97 20.27
N ILE A 40 -48.68 -24.24 20.64
CA ILE A 40 -47.44 -24.96 20.28
C ILE A 40 -47.30 -25.06 18.76
N SER A 41 -48.35 -25.50 18.07
CA SER A 41 -48.35 -25.59 16.61
C SER A 41 -48.15 -24.23 15.94
N CYS A 42 -48.74 -23.17 16.48
CA CYS A 42 -48.50 -21.81 16.00
C CYS A 42 -47.05 -21.39 16.20
N ALA A 43 -46.49 -21.61 17.39
CA ALA A 43 -45.11 -21.24 17.72
C ALA A 43 -44.10 -21.95 16.80
N ASP A 44 -44.26 -23.25 16.55
CA ASP A 44 -43.40 -24.01 15.63
C ASP A 44 -43.46 -23.44 14.20
N ASN A 45 -44.66 -23.16 13.71
CA ASN A 45 -44.85 -22.55 12.39
C ASN A 45 -44.27 -21.12 12.32
N CYS A 46 -44.40 -20.35 13.40
CA CYS A 46 -43.84 -19.01 13.53
C CYS A 46 -42.30 -19.03 13.44
N VAL A 47 -41.65 -19.91 14.21
CA VAL A 47 -40.19 -20.08 14.21
C VAL A 47 -39.69 -20.55 12.85
N LEU A 48 -40.38 -21.51 12.23
CA LEU A 48 -40.03 -22.02 10.90
C LEU A 48 -40.15 -20.92 9.83
N LYS A 49 -41.23 -20.14 9.87
CA LYS A 49 -41.44 -19.00 8.96
C LYS A 49 -40.36 -17.94 9.14
N PHE A 50 -40.04 -17.58 10.39
CA PHE A 50 -38.97 -16.64 10.70
C PHE A 50 -37.62 -17.12 10.15
N THR A 51 -37.27 -18.38 10.39
CA THR A 51 -36.00 -18.96 9.94
C THR A 51 -35.88 -18.94 8.41
N ASN A 52 -36.95 -19.34 7.71
CA ASN A 52 -36.99 -19.34 6.25
C ASN A 52 -36.89 -17.93 5.64
N VAL A 53 -37.60 -16.96 6.23
CA VAL A 53 -37.53 -15.55 5.81
C VAL A 53 -36.13 -14.98 6.09
N ASN A 54 -35.58 -15.24 7.26
CA ASN A 54 -34.25 -14.76 7.65
C ASN A 54 -33.15 -15.34 6.74
N GLN A 55 -33.21 -16.63 6.40
CA GLN A 55 -32.29 -17.24 5.44
C GLN A 55 -32.39 -16.61 4.03
N ARG A 56 -33.61 -16.28 3.57
CA ARG A 56 -33.80 -15.60 2.28
C ARG A 56 -33.26 -14.16 2.34
N LEU A 57 -33.51 -13.44 3.42
CA LEU A 57 -32.98 -12.09 3.64
C LEU A 57 -31.46 -12.09 3.72
N LEU A 58 -30.84 -13.07 4.39
CA LEU A 58 -29.39 -13.22 4.44
C LEU A 58 -28.80 -13.49 3.04
N LYS A 59 -29.44 -14.32 2.21
CA LYS A 59 -29.00 -14.54 0.82
C LYS A 59 -29.08 -13.26 -0.02
N VAL A 60 -30.18 -12.51 0.09
CA VAL A 60 -30.33 -11.22 -0.59
C VAL A 60 -29.33 -10.20 -0.06
N TYR A 61 -29.13 -10.13 1.25
CA TYR A 61 -28.15 -9.25 1.90
C TYR A 61 -26.73 -9.57 1.45
N VAL A 62 -26.33 -10.85 1.39
CA VAL A 62 -25.01 -11.26 0.90
C VAL A 62 -24.83 -10.88 -0.57
N GLY A 63 -25.84 -11.08 -1.42
CA GLY A 63 -25.79 -10.67 -2.83
C GLY A 63 -25.72 -9.15 -3.01
N VAL A 64 -26.56 -8.40 -2.31
CA VAL A 64 -26.54 -6.93 -2.33
C VAL A 64 -25.24 -6.40 -1.74
N GLN A 65 -24.69 -7.02 -0.70
CA GLN A 65 -23.42 -6.65 -0.10
C GLN A 65 -22.25 -6.97 -1.04
N SER A 66 -22.28 -8.09 -1.78
CA SER A 66 -21.28 -8.37 -2.81
C SER A 66 -21.36 -7.36 -3.95
N ASP A 67 -22.55 -6.97 -4.39
CA ASP A 67 -22.74 -5.96 -5.43
C ASP A 67 -22.33 -4.57 -4.96
N ILE A 68 -22.67 -4.19 -3.73
CA ILE A 68 -22.22 -2.94 -3.11
C ILE A 68 -20.71 -2.96 -2.91
N ASN A 69 -20.12 -4.08 -2.50
CA ASN A 69 -18.67 -4.20 -2.36
C ASN A 69 -17.97 -4.18 -3.72
N GLN A 70 -18.53 -4.79 -4.76
CA GLN A 70 -18.03 -4.70 -6.13
C GLN A 70 -18.14 -3.29 -6.68
N ARG A 71 -19.27 -2.60 -6.46
CA ARG A 71 -19.44 -1.19 -6.85
C ARG A 71 -18.52 -0.27 -6.06
N ARG A 72 -18.34 -0.49 -4.75
CA ARG A 72 -17.36 0.24 -3.93
C ARG A 72 -15.94 -0.05 -4.36
N MET A 73 -15.60 -1.30 -4.71
CA MET A 73 -14.30 -1.66 -5.27
C MET A 73 -14.09 -0.96 -6.61
N ALA A 74 -15.07 -0.95 -7.51
CA ALA A 74 -15.02 -0.25 -8.79
C ALA A 74 -14.97 1.28 -8.64
N GLU A 75 -15.69 1.86 -7.66
CA GLU A 75 -15.66 3.29 -7.35
C GLU A 75 -14.34 3.69 -6.67
N VAL A 76 -13.81 2.85 -5.79
CA VAL A 76 -12.48 3.03 -5.18
C VAL A 76 -11.40 2.85 -6.23
N GLU A 77 -11.53 1.90 -7.16
CA GLU A 77 -10.63 1.72 -8.30
C GLU A 77 -10.75 2.89 -9.28
N ALA A 78 -11.95 3.43 -9.52
CA ALA A 78 -12.16 4.60 -10.38
C ALA A 78 -11.67 5.90 -9.70
N GLN A 79 -11.83 6.04 -8.38
CA GLN A 79 -11.31 7.15 -7.59
C GLN A 79 -9.80 7.02 -7.38
N GLN A 80 -9.26 5.81 -7.20
CA GLN A 80 -7.83 5.53 -7.22
C GLN A 80 -7.27 5.73 -8.62
N ALA A 81 -8.00 5.43 -9.69
CA ALA A 81 -7.59 5.67 -11.07
C ALA A 81 -7.71 7.14 -11.48
N LYS A 82 -8.60 7.92 -10.86
CA LYS A 82 -8.67 9.39 -10.97
C LYS A 82 -7.60 10.07 -10.11
N MET A 83 -7.40 9.65 -8.86
CA MET A 83 -6.28 10.11 -8.02
C MET A 83 -4.93 9.69 -8.60
N MET A 84 -4.82 8.50 -9.21
CA MET A 84 -3.64 8.08 -9.97
C MET A 84 -3.55 8.82 -11.28
N ALA A 85 -4.65 9.22 -11.95
CA ALA A 85 -4.59 10.05 -13.15
C ALA A 85 -4.17 11.49 -12.86
N GLU A 86 -4.62 12.06 -11.74
CA GLU A 86 -4.22 13.38 -11.25
C GLU A 86 -2.80 13.34 -10.66
N ALA A 87 -2.43 12.24 -9.99
CA ALA A 87 -1.05 11.97 -9.59
C ALA A 87 -0.15 11.63 -10.79
N GLN A 88 -0.70 11.08 -11.89
CA GLN A 88 -0.02 10.81 -13.15
C GLN A 88 0.11 12.08 -13.98
N GLN A 89 -0.88 12.98 -14.03
CA GLN A 89 -0.72 14.33 -14.60
C GLN A 89 0.30 15.16 -13.82
N GLN A 90 0.44 14.93 -12.51
CA GLN A 90 1.50 15.54 -11.71
C GLN A 90 2.83 14.77 -11.79
N GLN A 91 2.85 13.46 -12.07
CA GLN A 91 4.06 12.69 -12.42
C GLN A 91 4.53 12.94 -13.86
N GLN A 92 3.64 13.42 -14.74
CA GLN A 92 3.87 13.76 -16.16
C GLN A 92 4.78 14.98 -16.36
N GLN A 93 5.13 15.69 -15.31
CA GLN A 93 6.28 16.60 -15.36
C GLN A 93 7.48 16.00 -14.62
N GLN A 94 7.28 15.05 -13.70
CA GLN A 94 8.27 14.67 -12.69
C GLN A 94 9.36 13.66 -13.08
N GLN A 95 9.44 13.17 -14.32
CA GLN A 95 10.19 11.93 -14.57
C GLN A 95 11.46 12.03 -15.42
N GLN A 96 12.11 13.19 -15.39
CA GLN A 96 13.54 13.33 -15.69
C GLN A 96 14.35 13.61 -14.39
N ALA A 97 13.72 13.42 -13.23
CA ALA A 97 14.12 13.97 -11.94
C ALA A 97 15.01 13.10 -11.05
N ALA A 98 14.87 11.79 -11.11
CA ALA A 98 15.50 10.90 -10.14
C ALA A 98 16.97 10.58 -10.45
N LEU A 99 17.48 11.05 -11.59
CA LEU A 99 18.61 10.39 -12.23
C LEU A 99 19.97 10.67 -11.59
N GLN A 100 20.21 11.80 -10.91
CA GLN A 100 21.54 12.11 -10.33
C GLN A 100 21.56 13.06 -9.10
N SER A 101 20.44 13.32 -8.42
CA SER A 101 20.43 14.34 -7.33
C SER A 101 20.86 13.78 -5.97
N SER A 102 20.69 12.49 -5.73
CA SER A 102 21.11 11.87 -4.46
C SER A 102 22.43 11.11 -4.54
N GLY A 103 22.89 10.73 -5.75
CA GLY A 103 24.14 9.98 -5.95
C GLY A 103 24.01 8.45 -5.98
N LYS A 104 22.79 7.90 -6.16
CA LYS A 104 22.51 6.45 -6.13
C LYS A 104 23.26 5.64 -7.20
N THR A 105 23.14 6.03 -8.46
CA THR A 105 23.83 5.32 -9.56
C THR A 105 25.34 5.42 -9.42
N THR A 106 25.87 6.58 -9.02
CA THR A 106 27.29 6.74 -8.69
C THR A 106 27.69 5.81 -7.54
N TYR A 107 26.91 5.74 -6.47
CA TYR A 107 27.13 4.80 -5.37
C TYR A 107 27.15 3.34 -5.82
N CYS A 108 26.20 2.91 -6.65
CA CYS A 108 26.18 1.56 -7.20
C CYS A 108 27.43 1.28 -8.04
N GLN A 109 27.83 2.22 -8.90
CA GLN A 109 29.06 2.10 -9.71
C GLN A 109 30.32 2.00 -8.83
N GLN A 110 30.37 2.76 -7.74
CA GLN A 110 31.50 2.72 -6.81
C GLN A 110 31.57 1.36 -6.09
N ILE A 111 30.45 0.80 -5.63
CA ILE A 111 30.42 -0.56 -5.06
C ILE A 111 30.89 -1.60 -6.10
N VAL A 112 30.46 -1.46 -7.36
CA VAL A 112 30.90 -2.33 -8.44
C VAL A 112 32.42 -2.27 -8.64
N ALA A 113 33.03 -1.10 -8.43
CA ALA A 113 34.46 -0.86 -8.64
C ALA A 113 35.36 -1.12 -7.42
N LEU A 114 34.82 -1.50 -6.25
CA LEU A 114 35.62 -1.70 -5.03
C LEU A 114 36.67 -2.80 -5.19
N PRO A 115 37.98 -2.52 -4.98
CA PRO A 115 39.06 -3.41 -5.38
C PRO A 115 39.29 -4.66 -4.49
N ARG A 116 38.46 -4.94 -3.47
CA ARG A 116 38.66 -6.06 -2.51
C ARG A 116 37.37 -6.65 -1.93
N ARG A 117 36.29 -6.67 -2.70
CA ARG A 117 35.04 -7.32 -2.26
C ARG A 117 35.17 -8.85 -2.29
N GLN A 118 34.58 -9.53 -1.31
CA GLN A 118 34.52 -10.99 -1.24
C GLN A 118 33.31 -11.60 -1.96
N PHE A 119 32.49 -10.74 -2.59
CA PHE A 119 31.28 -11.11 -3.31
C PHE A 119 31.30 -10.58 -4.74
N ASP A 120 30.60 -11.26 -5.64
CA ASP A 120 30.27 -10.77 -6.96
C ASP A 120 29.09 -9.79 -6.90
N VAL A 121 29.02 -8.89 -7.88
CA VAL A 121 27.95 -7.89 -7.95
C VAL A 121 27.25 -7.97 -9.30
N VAL A 122 25.92 -8.02 -9.25
CA VAL A 122 25.06 -7.84 -10.43
C VAL A 122 24.31 -6.52 -10.25
N HIS A 123 24.64 -5.53 -11.08
CA HIS A 123 24.02 -4.20 -11.02
C HIS A 123 22.79 -4.15 -11.93
N VAL A 124 21.62 -3.93 -11.33
CA VAL A 124 20.34 -3.83 -12.03
C VAL A 124 19.85 -2.38 -11.97
N CYS A 125 20.23 -1.59 -12.98
CA CYS A 125 19.78 -0.21 -13.13
C CYS A 125 18.46 -0.12 -13.88
N TYR A 126 17.39 0.30 -13.20
CA TYR A 126 16.06 0.40 -13.79
C TYR A 126 16.02 1.30 -15.03
N ASP A 127 16.76 2.40 -15.01
CA ASP A 127 16.79 3.35 -16.12
C ASP A 127 17.47 2.78 -17.38
N SER A 128 18.36 1.78 -17.20
CA SER A 128 19.02 1.08 -18.31
C SER A 128 18.11 0.08 -19.02
N TYR A 129 17.04 -0.39 -18.35
CA TYR A 129 16.14 -1.44 -18.84
C TYR A 129 14.71 -0.94 -19.08
N ILE A 130 14.28 0.13 -18.42
CA ILE A 130 12.99 0.79 -18.60
C ILE A 130 13.27 2.17 -19.19
N LYS A 131 13.43 2.24 -20.51
CA LYS A 131 13.73 3.47 -21.27
C LYS A 131 12.49 4.39 -21.36
N ILE A 132 12.11 4.99 -20.24
CA ILE A 132 10.95 5.90 -20.14
C ILE A 132 11.16 7.11 -21.06
N ASP A 133 12.34 7.71 -21.05
CA ASP A 133 12.64 8.92 -21.81
C ASP A 133 12.42 8.74 -23.31
N VAL A 134 12.83 7.59 -23.86
CA VAL A 134 12.69 7.26 -25.27
C VAL A 134 11.24 6.92 -25.64
N ASN A 135 10.46 6.41 -24.68
CA ASN A 135 9.09 5.94 -24.89
C ASN A 135 8.07 6.77 -24.10
N TYR A 136 8.37 8.04 -23.87
CA TYR A 136 7.65 8.87 -22.92
C TYR A 136 6.15 8.92 -23.21
N ASP A 137 5.78 9.15 -24.47
CA ASP A 137 4.37 9.20 -24.89
C ASP A 137 3.62 7.90 -24.57
N LYS A 138 4.27 6.75 -24.78
CA LYS A 138 3.69 5.44 -24.50
C LYS A 138 3.47 5.21 -22.99
N PHE A 139 4.44 5.59 -22.16
CA PHE A 139 4.32 5.49 -20.71
C PHE A 139 3.34 6.52 -20.13
N ARG A 140 3.19 7.68 -20.78
CA ARG A 140 2.19 8.70 -20.44
C ARG A 140 0.77 8.23 -20.72
N ASP A 141 0.55 7.65 -21.90
CA ASP A 141 -0.80 7.39 -22.42
C ASP A 141 -1.39 6.07 -21.87
N VAL A 142 -0.53 5.11 -21.51
CA VAL A 142 -0.96 3.82 -20.94
C VAL A 142 -0.78 3.82 -19.42
N LYS A 143 -1.89 4.04 -18.70
CA LYS A 143 -1.89 4.03 -17.24
C LYS A 143 -1.35 2.71 -16.67
N GLY A 144 -0.43 2.82 -15.71
CA GLY A 144 0.13 1.67 -15.01
C GLY A 144 1.21 0.91 -15.79
N LEU A 145 1.54 1.30 -17.02
CA LEU A 145 2.55 0.63 -17.84
C LEU A 145 3.92 0.56 -17.13
N TYR A 146 4.33 1.66 -16.48
CA TYR A 146 5.57 1.67 -15.69
C TYR A 146 5.56 0.60 -14.59
N LYS A 147 4.45 0.47 -13.84
CA LYS A 147 4.30 -0.55 -12.80
C LYS A 147 4.42 -1.96 -13.40
N VAL A 148 3.81 -2.21 -14.54
CA VAL A 148 3.92 -3.51 -15.25
C VAL A 148 5.37 -3.81 -15.63
N HIS A 149 6.09 -2.85 -16.19
CA HIS A 149 7.51 -3.01 -16.53
C HIS A 149 8.38 -3.27 -15.29
N ARG A 150 8.15 -2.55 -14.18
CA ARG A 150 8.86 -2.78 -12.92
C ARG A 150 8.62 -4.19 -12.38
N GLN A 151 7.37 -4.65 -12.38
CA GLN A 151 7.02 -6.00 -11.92
C GLN A 151 7.64 -7.07 -12.80
N LYS A 152 7.69 -6.83 -14.12
CA LYS A 152 8.37 -7.72 -15.05
C LYS A 152 9.86 -7.81 -14.77
N LEU A 153 10.55 -6.68 -14.60
CA LEU A 153 11.97 -6.63 -14.23
C LEU A 153 12.22 -7.39 -12.91
N LEU A 154 11.41 -7.13 -11.88
CA LEU A 154 11.48 -7.85 -10.61
C LEU A 154 11.33 -9.36 -10.80
N SER A 155 10.37 -9.82 -11.61
CA SER A 155 10.17 -11.26 -11.86
C SER A 155 11.38 -11.92 -12.53
N TYR A 156 12.08 -11.20 -13.39
CA TYR A 156 13.31 -11.71 -13.99
C TYR A 156 14.46 -11.77 -12.98
N VAL A 157 14.61 -10.75 -12.14
CA VAL A 157 15.59 -10.75 -11.06
C VAL A 157 15.33 -11.92 -10.10
N GLU A 158 14.07 -12.17 -9.76
CA GLU A 158 13.67 -13.32 -8.93
C GLU A 158 14.06 -14.66 -9.58
N MET A 159 13.84 -14.83 -10.88
CA MET A 159 14.26 -16.03 -11.62
C MET A 159 15.79 -16.20 -11.63
N ILE A 160 16.55 -15.11 -11.77
CA ILE A 160 18.01 -15.12 -11.71
C ILE A 160 18.50 -15.55 -10.33
N ILE A 161 17.93 -15.01 -9.25
CA ILE A 161 18.27 -15.41 -7.88
C ILE A 161 17.99 -16.90 -7.67
N LEU A 162 16.86 -17.41 -8.16
CA LEU A 162 16.54 -18.83 -8.10
C LEU A 162 17.59 -19.69 -8.83
N SER A 163 18.03 -19.27 -10.02
CA SER A 163 19.09 -19.98 -10.73
C SER A 163 20.41 -20.03 -9.96
N PHE A 164 20.78 -18.95 -9.25
CA PHE A 164 21.95 -18.96 -8.36
C PHE A 164 21.75 -19.91 -7.18
N LYS A 165 20.60 -19.87 -6.50
CA LYS A 165 20.31 -20.75 -5.35
C LYS A 165 20.29 -22.23 -5.72
N GLU A 166 19.82 -22.55 -6.92
CA GLU A 166 19.77 -23.92 -7.45
C GLU A 166 21.11 -24.36 -8.05
N ASN A 167 22.09 -23.45 -8.16
CA ASN A 167 23.35 -23.65 -8.88
C ASN A 167 23.14 -24.18 -10.32
N ASP A 168 22.11 -23.66 -11.00
CA ASP A 168 21.71 -24.09 -12.35
C ASP A 168 22.15 -23.06 -13.40
N GLN A 169 23.33 -23.30 -13.97
CA GLN A 169 23.90 -22.46 -15.03
C GLN A 169 23.06 -22.45 -16.31
N THR A 170 22.39 -23.56 -16.63
CA THR A 170 21.58 -23.66 -17.86
C THR A 170 20.36 -22.76 -17.74
N LYS A 171 19.67 -22.84 -16.60
CA LYS A 171 18.53 -21.97 -16.27
C LYS A 171 18.95 -20.51 -16.20
N LEU A 172 20.10 -20.20 -15.61
CA LEU A 172 20.61 -18.81 -15.61
C LEU A 172 20.79 -18.28 -17.03
N ASN A 173 21.48 -19.03 -17.89
CA ASN A 173 21.74 -18.64 -19.27
C ASN A 173 20.44 -18.42 -20.05
N GLU A 174 19.44 -19.29 -19.85
CA GLU A 174 18.13 -19.14 -20.46
C GLU A 174 17.41 -17.85 -20.00
N VAL A 175 17.40 -17.59 -18.68
CA VAL A 175 16.76 -16.40 -18.12
C VAL A 175 17.46 -15.12 -18.58
N VAL A 176 18.80 -15.11 -18.63
CA VAL A 176 19.60 -13.97 -19.11
C VAL A 176 19.37 -13.74 -20.62
N ALA A 177 19.29 -14.80 -21.44
CA ALA A 177 18.95 -14.65 -22.86
C ALA A 177 17.56 -14.04 -23.06
N ARG A 178 16.57 -14.49 -22.26
CA ARG A 178 15.22 -13.91 -22.25
C ARG A 178 15.22 -12.46 -21.75
N TRP A 179 16.04 -12.13 -20.75
CA TRP A 179 16.25 -10.76 -20.27
C TRP A 179 16.72 -9.86 -21.40
N SER A 180 17.81 -10.23 -22.08
CA SER A 180 18.40 -9.42 -23.16
C SER A 180 17.41 -9.14 -24.28
N LYS A 181 16.60 -10.15 -24.65
CA LYS A 181 15.52 -9.98 -25.62
C LYS A 181 14.40 -9.07 -25.11
N GLN A 182 14.07 -9.15 -23.82
CA GLN A 182 12.95 -8.41 -23.23
C GLN A 182 13.26 -6.92 -23.03
N PHE A 183 14.49 -6.58 -22.65
CA PHE A 183 14.88 -5.22 -22.30
C PHE A 183 15.80 -4.57 -23.35
N GLU A 184 16.13 -5.29 -24.42
CA GLU A 184 17.02 -4.82 -25.50
C GLU A 184 18.36 -4.31 -24.95
N ASN A 185 18.84 -4.97 -23.90
CA ASN A 185 20.06 -4.64 -23.18
C ASN A 185 20.50 -5.85 -22.35
N GLU A 186 21.78 -6.14 -22.36
CA GLU A 186 22.34 -7.28 -21.65
C GLU A 186 22.46 -7.01 -20.15
N LEU A 187 22.29 -8.07 -19.36
CA LEU A 187 22.60 -8.03 -17.93
C LEU A 187 24.00 -8.61 -17.72
N LEU A 188 24.89 -7.80 -17.17
CA LEU A 188 26.27 -8.20 -16.90
C LEU A 188 26.32 -9.06 -15.65
N ILE A 189 26.65 -10.33 -15.82
CA ILE A 189 26.87 -11.30 -14.75
C ILE A 189 28.26 -11.90 -14.92
N SER A 190 29.07 -11.82 -13.87
CA SER A 190 30.41 -12.41 -13.81
C SER A 190 30.35 -13.92 -13.96
N SER A 191 31.33 -14.52 -14.64
CA SER A 191 31.46 -15.99 -14.71
C SER A 191 31.63 -16.64 -13.34
N ASN A 192 32.12 -15.88 -12.35
CA ASN A 192 32.33 -16.37 -11.00
C ASN A 192 31.07 -16.34 -10.13
N ALA A 193 29.99 -15.70 -10.59
CA ALA A 193 28.77 -15.51 -9.80
C ALA A 193 28.05 -16.83 -9.42
N MET A 194 28.39 -17.96 -10.05
CA MET A 194 27.85 -19.27 -9.64
C MET A 194 28.62 -19.92 -8.48
N ILE A 195 29.83 -19.46 -8.19
CA ILE A 195 30.74 -20.09 -7.22
C ILE A 195 31.10 -19.17 -6.06
N SER A 196 30.51 -17.98 -6.00
CA SER A 196 30.75 -16.94 -5.00
C SER A 196 29.43 -16.43 -4.42
N ASP A 197 29.52 -15.68 -3.33
CA ASP A 197 28.38 -14.90 -2.87
C ASP A 197 28.06 -13.79 -3.89
N VAL A 198 26.77 -13.60 -4.18
CA VAL A 198 26.30 -12.63 -5.17
C VAL A 198 25.42 -11.57 -4.53
N VAL A 199 25.77 -10.31 -4.77
CA VAL A 199 24.99 -9.14 -4.35
C VAL A 199 24.31 -8.53 -5.56
N LEU A 200 22.98 -8.51 -5.55
CA LEU A 200 22.19 -7.83 -6.57
C LEU A 200 21.92 -6.39 -6.13
N LEU A 201 22.55 -5.42 -6.79
CA LEU A 201 22.33 -4.00 -6.55
C LEU A 201 21.15 -3.50 -7.37
N ILE A 202 20.04 -3.23 -6.70
CA ILE A 202 18.83 -2.68 -7.34
C ILE A 202 18.92 -1.15 -7.34
N ASP A 203 19.34 -0.60 -8.48
CA ASP A 203 19.45 0.84 -8.69
C ASP A 203 18.14 1.39 -9.29
N ASP A 204 17.31 1.91 -8.39
CA ASP A 204 16.06 2.58 -8.68
C ASP A 204 15.76 3.60 -7.55
N ASN A 205 14.86 4.55 -7.82
CA ASN A 205 14.51 5.53 -6.81
C ASN A 205 13.78 4.92 -5.61
N ASN A 206 12.98 3.85 -5.81
CA ASN A 206 12.19 3.19 -4.75
C ASN A 206 11.44 4.19 -3.85
N TYR A 207 10.73 5.09 -4.52
CA TYR A 207 10.15 6.31 -3.97
C TYR A 207 9.05 6.06 -2.92
N TYR A 208 8.23 5.03 -3.14
CA TYR A 208 7.17 4.62 -2.22
C TYR A 208 7.61 3.39 -1.42
N ARG A 209 7.16 3.29 -0.16
CA ARG A 209 7.38 2.10 0.68
C ARG A 209 6.85 0.83 0.03
N SER A 210 5.75 0.93 -0.73
CA SER A 210 5.20 -0.21 -1.48
C SER A 210 6.20 -0.79 -2.47
N MET A 211 7.05 0.04 -3.09
CA MET A 211 8.10 -0.40 -4.03
C MET A 211 9.20 -1.16 -3.29
N ARG A 212 9.63 -0.67 -2.11
CA ARG A 212 10.65 -1.33 -1.28
C ARG A 212 10.15 -2.67 -0.73
N ARG A 213 8.87 -2.71 -0.33
CA ARG A 213 8.20 -3.94 0.14
C ARG A 213 8.15 -5.04 -0.91
N GLU A 214 8.12 -4.71 -2.21
CA GLU A 214 8.18 -5.73 -3.26
C GLU A 214 9.52 -6.50 -3.19
N TRP A 215 10.64 -5.80 -2.97
CA TRP A 215 11.95 -6.43 -2.81
C TRP A 215 12.13 -7.16 -1.48
N GLN A 216 11.64 -6.59 -0.37
CA GLN A 216 11.64 -7.28 0.92
C GLN A 216 10.85 -8.60 0.87
N LYS A 217 9.75 -8.63 0.11
CA LYS A 217 8.97 -9.86 -0.10
C LYS A 217 9.76 -10.89 -0.88
N VAL A 218 10.46 -10.50 -1.95
CA VAL A 218 11.34 -11.42 -2.69
C VAL A 218 12.43 -11.97 -1.79
N ALA A 219 13.06 -11.11 -0.97
CA ALA A 219 14.12 -11.52 -0.08
C ALA A 219 13.66 -12.56 0.96
N SER A 220 12.55 -12.29 1.63
CA SER A 220 11.95 -13.23 2.58
C SER A 220 11.41 -14.49 1.89
N LYS A 221 10.81 -14.37 0.70
CA LYS A 221 10.31 -15.52 -0.08
C LYS A 221 11.44 -16.49 -0.45
N LEU A 222 12.59 -15.95 -0.83
CA LEU A 222 13.74 -16.74 -1.29
C LEU A 222 14.75 -17.04 -0.18
N SER A 223 14.45 -16.66 1.06
CA SER A 223 15.36 -16.74 2.21
C SER A 223 16.76 -16.24 1.87
N ILE A 224 16.87 -14.96 1.50
CA ILE A 224 18.14 -14.28 1.18
C ILE A 224 18.30 -13.02 2.05
N GLY A 225 19.53 -12.51 2.13
CA GLY A 225 19.83 -11.23 2.76
C GLY A 225 19.14 -10.06 2.04
N TYR A 226 18.82 -9.01 2.79
CA TYR A 226 18.27 -7.76 2.27
C TYR A 226 18.90 -6.57 2.99
N LEU A 227 19.41 -5.62 2.22
CA LEU A 227 19.96 -4.37 2.72
C LEU A 227 19.32 -3.20 1.97
N GLU A 228 18.82 -2.23 2.72
CA GLU A 228 18.33 -0.96 2.18
C GLU A 228 19.29 0.17 2.52
N THR A 229 19.67 0.95 1.50
CA THR A 229 20.44 2.19 1.67
C THR A 229 19.61 3.40 1.27
N PHE A 230 19.36 4.28 2.23
CA PHE A 230 18.56 5.49 2.05
C PHE A 230 19.44 6.72 1.93
N PHE A 231 19.31 7.45 0.82
CA PHE A 231 20.01 8.71 0.63
C PHE A 231 19.18 9.88 1.16
N ASP A 232 19.50 10.36 2.36
CA ASP A 232 18.85 11.50 2.99
C ASP A 232 19.45 12.82 2.49
N THR A 233 19.28 13.09 1.20
CA THR A 233 19.77 14.32 0.59
C THR A 233 18.84 15.50 0.91
N ALA A 234 19.42 16.59 1.43
CA ALA A 234 18.70 17.84 1.65
C ALA A 234 18.13 18.40 0.33
N LEU A 235 16.95 19.02 0.40
CA LEU A 235 16.26 19.57 -0.77
C LEU A 235 17.14 20.60 -1.52
N SER A 236 17.85 21.46 -0.78
CA SER A 236 18.79 22.43 -1.34
C SER A 236 19.87 21.76 -2.20
N ASN A 237 20.47 20.69 -1.70
CA ASN A 237 21.53 19.95 -2.36
C ASN A 237 20.99 19.21 -3.59
N ALA A 238 19.79 18.63 -3.49
CA ALA A 238 19.12 17.99 -4.62
C ALA A 238 18.81 18.97 -5.76
N ILE A 239 18.40 20.20 -5.43
CA ILE A 239 18.16 21.28 -6.40
C ILE A 239 19.49 21.73 -7.03
N GLN A 240 20.54 21.90 -6.24
CA GLN A 240 21.86 22.29 -6.74
C GLN A 240 22.39 21.26 -7.73
N ARG A 241 22.44 19.98 -7.34
CA ARG A 241 22.89 18.88 -8.20
C ARG A 241 22.04 18.74 -9.47
N ASN A 242 20.75 19.08 -9.41
CA ASN A 242 19.92 19.08 -10.61
C ASN A 242 20.32 20.17 -11.62
N ARG A 243 20.79 21.34 -11.17
CA ARG A 243 21.26 22.42 -12.06
C ARG A 243 22.51 22.03 -12.84
N GLU A 244 23.33 21.16 -12.26
CA GLU A 244 24.58 20.67 -12.85
C GLU A 244 24.33 19.54 -13.88
N ARG A 245 23.08 19.08 -14.05
CA ARG A 245 22.76 18.01 -15.00
C ARG A 245 22.83 18.49 -16.45
N PRO A 246 23.18 17.60 -17.39
CA PRO A 246 23.07 17.90 -18.82
C PRO A 246 21.66 18.31 -19.26
N GLN A 247 20.64 17.73 -18.63
CA GLN A 247 19.23 18.11 -18.82
C GLN A 247 18.55 18.29 -17.45
N PRO A 248 18.60 19.51 -16.89
CA PRO A 248 17.95 19.83 -15.62
C PRO A 248 16.44 19.75 -15.76
N ILE A 249 15.79 19.23 -14.72
CA ILE A 249 14.33 19.28 -14.62
C ILE A 249 13.84 20.49 -13.83
N ASP A 250 12.55 20.81 -13.97
CA ASP A 250 11.92 21.87 -13.20
C ASP A 250 12.11 21.67 -11.69
N LYS A 251 12.51 22.72 -10.99
CA LYS A 251 12.64 22.73 -9.53
C LYS A 251 11.34 22.32 -8.82
N GLN A 252 10.17 22.65 -9.39
CA GLN A 252 8.86 22.29 -8.84
C GLN A 252 8.67 20.78 -8.74
N ILE A 253 9.17 20.02 -9.71
CA ILE A 253 9.16 18.56 -9.69
C ILE A 253 9.96 18.03 -8.51
N ILE A 254 11.18 18.54 -8.30
CA ILE A 254 12.06 18.10 -7.20
C ILE A 254 11.40 18.39 -5.86
N ASN A 255 10.79 19.56 -5.70
CA ASN A 255 10.06 19.91 -4.49
C ASN A 255 8.90 18.94 -4.24
N GLN A 256 8.10 18.64 -5.26
CA GLN A 256 6.99 17.70 -5.15
C GLN A 256 7.47 16.28 -4.83
N MET A 257 8.56 15.84 -5.45
CA MET A 257 9.17 14.54 -5.14
C MET A 257 9.70 14.48 -3.70
N TRP A 258 10.39 15.52 -3.26
CA TRP A 258 10.90 15.58 -1.89
C TRP A 258 9.76 15.54 -0.86
N MET A 259 8.64 16.20 -1.13
CA MET A 259 7.47 16.22 -0.24
C MET A 259 6.73 14.88 -0.14
N ARG A 260 6.65 14.07 -1.21
CA ARG A 260 5.95 12.76 -1.14
C ARG A 260 6.88 11.57 -0.99
N LEU A 261 8.19 11.78 -0.89
CA LEU A 261 9.15 10.73 -0.61
C LEU A 261 8.82 10.08 0.75
N GLU A 262 8.51 8.79 0.73
CA GLU A 262 8.22 8.04 1.94
C GLU A 262 9.54 7.57 2.58
N LYS A 263 10.12 8.43 3.43
CA LYS A 263 11.36 8.11 4.16
C LYS A 263 11.21 6.82 4.98
N PRO A 264 12.24 5.95 5.01
CA PRO A 264 12.23 4.77 5.87
C PRO A 264 12.11 5.18 7.33
N ASN A 265 11.32 4.43 8.10
CA ASN A 265 11.09 4.72 9.51
C ASN A 265 11.00 3.43 10.33
N GLY A 266 12.15 2.99 10.85
CA GLY A 266 12.27 1.83 11.73
C GLY A 266 11.41 1.89 12.99
N LYS A 267 11.10 3.09 13.51
CA LYS A 267 10.25 3.22 14.72
C LYS A 267 8.80 2.81 14.47
N LEU A 268 8.32 2.99 13.25
CA LEU A 268 6.94 2.65 12.87
C LEU A 268 6.85 1.32 12.11
N TYR A 269 7.95 0.91 11.47
CA TYR A 269 7.98 -0.25 10.60
C TYR A 269 9.23 -1.07 10.92
N HIS A 270 9.06 -2.16 11.66
CA HIS A 270 10.14 -3.07 12.06
C HIS A 270 11.04 -3.51 10.89
N ARG A 271 10.44 -3.74 9.70
CA ARG A 271 11.18 -4.10 8.47
C ARG A 271 12.02 -2.97 7.86
N GLU A 272 11.97 -1.77 8.42
CA GLU A 272 12.78 -0.60 8.05
C GLU A 272 13.71 -0.17 9.20
N GLU A 273 13.91 -1.02 10.23
CA GLU A 273 14.85 -0.73 11.33
C GLU A 273 16.31 -0.74 10.88
N ASP A 274 16.63 -1.57 9.89
CA ASP A 274 18.00 -1.88 9.50
C ASP A 274 18.42 -1.21 8.17
N VAL A 275 18.18 0.10 8.09
CA VAL A 275 18.46 0.93 6.91
C VAL A 275 19.74 1.73 7.11
N ILE A 276 20.69 1.64 6.17
CA ILE A 276 21.86 2.54 6.16
C ILE A 276 21.42 3.88 5.58
N THR A 277 21.43 4.94 6.39
CA THR A 277 21.18 6.29 5.92
C THR A 277 22.48 6.98 5.50
N ILE A 278 22.54 7.44 4.25
CA ILE A 278 23.66 8.13 3.61
C ILE A 278 23.27 9.60 3.43
N GLN A 279 24.12 10.53 3.86
CA GLN A 279 23.85 11.97 3.72
C GLN A 279 24.69 12.60 2.60
N GLU A 280 26.00 12.74 2.79
CA GLU A 280 26.90 13.39 1.83
C GLU A 280 28.06 12.51 1.40
N ASN A 281 28.78 11.93 2.36
CA ASN A 281 29.87 10.98 2.09
C ASN A 281 29.40 9.55 2.39
N VAL A 282 29.77 8.63 1.50
CA VAL A 282 29.51 7.21 1.67
C VAL A 282 30.67 6.58 2.42
N ASP A 283 30.38 5.98 3.57
CA ASP A 283 31.29 5.07 4.25
C ASP A 283 31.13 3.68 3.63
N TYR A 284 31.97 3.38 2.63
CA TYR A 284 31.90 2.12 1.89
C TYR A 284 32.28 0.92 2.76
N ASP A 285 33.15 1.09 3.74
CA ASP A 285 33.54 0.00 4.65
C ASP A 285 32.35 -0.42 5.52
N ARG A 286 31.60 0.55 6.05
CA ARG A 286 30.35 0.28 6.77
C ARG A 286 29.30 -0.41 5.90
N VAL A 287 29.17 0.02 4.64
CA VAL A 287 28.24 -0.59 3.69
C VAL A 287 28.63 -2.03 3.38
N VAL A 288 29.90 -2.28 3.08
CA VAL A 288 30.42 -3.63 2.79
C VAL A 288 30.27 -4.55 3.99
N GLY A 289 30.65 -4.12 5.20
CA GLY A 289 30.47 -4.93 6.40
C GLY A 289 29.01 -5.27 6.68
N ARG A 290 28.07 -4.39 6.30
CA ARG A 290 26.64 -4.68 6.41
C ARG A 290 26.16 -5.66 5.34
N ILE A 291 26.68 -5.57 4.12
CA ILE A 291 26.41 -6.54 3.05
C ILE A 291 26.84 -7.94 3.51
N GLU A 292 28.07 -8.07 4.03
CA GLU A 292 28.62 -9.32 4.55
C GLU A 292 27.75 -9.88 5.68
N TYR A 293 27.34 -9.04 6.64
CA TYR A 293 26.39 -9.44 7.67
C TYR A 293 25.07 -9.98 7.08
N CYS A 294 24.50 -9.32 6.06
CA CYS A 294 23.26 -9.77 5.42
C CYS A 294 23.42 -11.07 4.64
N LEU A 295 24.61 -11.36 4.09
CA LEU A 295 24.91 -12.64 3.44
C LEU A 295 24.92 -13.78 4.46
N GLU A 296 25.48 -13.55 5.64
CA GLU A 296 25.52 -14.53 6.74
C GLU A 296 24.16 -14.71 7.45
N HIS A 297 23.27 -13.69 7.38
CA HIS A 297 22.00 -13.66 8.09
C HIS A 297 20.81 -13.44 7.12
N PRO A 298 20.45 -14.45 6.31
CA PRO A 298 19.33 -14.35 5.37
C PRO A 298 17.99 -14.13 6.10
N GLN A 299 17.07 -13.39 5.46
CA GLN A 299 15.74 -13.18 6.03
C GLN A 299 14.95 -14.49 6.02
N GLU A 300 14.54 -14.99 7.18
CA GLU A 300 13.72 -16.19 7.22
C GLU A 300 12.37 -15.97 6.50
N HIS A 301 11.96 -16.96 5.72
CA HIS A 301 10.59 -17.05 5.26
C HIS A 301 9.71 -17.33 6.49
N SER A 302 9.16 -16.30 7.13
CA SER A 302 8.08 -16.53 8.08
C SER A 302 6.96 -17.21 7.30
N VAL A 303 6.76 -18.51 7.52
CA VAL A 303 5.49 -19.16 7.20
C VAL A 303 4.47 -18.34 7.96
N VAL A 304 3.75 -17.48 7.25
CA VAL A 304 2.64 -16.75 7.82
C VAL A 304 1.63 -17.82 8.20
N GLN A 305 1.72 -18.31 9.45
CA GLN A 305 0.49 -18.61 10.17
C GLN A 305 -0.34 -17.36 9.98
N LYS A 306 -1.51 -17.49 9.35
CA LYS A 306 -2.50 -16.44 9.32
C LYS A 306 -2.95 -16.19 10.76
N THR A 307 -2.10 -15.58 11.57
CA THR A 307 -2.54 -14.79 12.70
C THR A 307 -3.33 -13.66 12.06
N VAL A 308 -4.64 -13.70 12.31
CA VAL A 308 -5.58 -12.66 11.93
C VAL A 308 -4.91 -11.32 12.23
N ALA A 309 -4.76 -10.48 11.19
CA ALA A 309 -4.12 -9.18 11.32
C ALA A 309 -4.66 -8.48 12.56
N GLU A 310 -3.79 -8.27 13.55
CA GLU A 310 -4.10 -7.35 14.63
C GLU A 310 -4.43 -6.00 13.99
N PRO A 311 -5.58 -5.38 14.29
CA PRO A 311 -5.93 -4.11 13.70
C PRO A 311 -4.86 -3.09 14.08
N MET A 312 -4.15 -2.59 13.07
CA MET A 312 -3.26 -1.45 13.20
C MET A 312 -4.02 -0.32 13.91
N GLU A 313 -3.58 0.08 15.10
CA GLU A 313 -4.21 1.19 15.83
C GLU A 313 -4.16 2.45 14.95
N GLN A 314 -5.31 2.82 14.41
CA GLN A 314 -5.45 4.03 13.61
C GLN A 314 -5.39 5.22 14.57
N SER A 315 -4.40 6.11 14.38
CA SER A 315 -4.34 7.41 15.05
C SER A 315 -5.70 8.12 14.99
N GLU A 316 -6.13 8.76 16.07
CA GLU A 316 -7.41 9.50 16.14
C GLU A 316 -7.57 10.51 14.99
N VAL A 317 -6.46 11.11 14.52
CA VAL A 317 -6.43 12.00 13.33
C VAL A 317 -6.96 11.29 12.08
N HIS A 318 -6.62 10.01 11.92
CA HIS A 318 -7.06 9.21 10.78
C HIS A 318 -8.54 8.82 10.89
N LYS A 319 -9.02 8.48 12.10
CA LYS A 319 -10.45 8.23 12.33
C LYS A 319 -11.27 9.48 12.01
N THR A 320 -10.84 10.66 12.46
CA THR A 320 -11.51 11.92 12.17
C THR A 320 -11.45 12.29 10.69
N ASP A 321 -10.31 12.10 10.02
CA ASP A 321 -10.20 12.31 8.57
C ASP A 321 -11.18 11.41 7.77
N ILE A 322 -11.34 10.15 8.18
CA ILE A 322 -12.32 9.23 7.57
C ILE A 322 -13.75 9.76 7.75
N ILE A 323 -14.10 10.23 8.95
CA ILE A 323 -15.46 10.74 9.23
C ILE A 323 -15.73 12.03 8.44
N LEU A 324 -14.81 12.99 8.44
CA LEU A 324 -14.94 14.24 7.70
C LEU A 324 -15.11 13.99 6.19
N ARG A 325 -14.35 13.04 5.61
CA ARG A 325 -14.53 12.65 4.20
C ARG A 325 -15.92 12.09 3.91
N LYS A 326 -16.49 11.28 4.81
CA LYS A 326 -17.85 10.74 4.65
C LYS A 326 -18.90 11.84 4.67
N LEU A 327 -18.77 12.80 5.59
CA LEU A 327 -19.67 13.94 5.71
C LEU A 327 -19.61 14.85 4.47
N ILE A 328 -18.42 15.21 4.02
CA ILE A 328 -18.24 15.99 2.78
C ILE A 328 -18.88 15.27 1.59
N SER A 329 -18.61 13.97 1.43
CA SER A 329 -19.20 13.18 0.34
C SER A 329 -20.73 13.16 0.40
N LYS A 330 -21.32 13.00 1.58
CA LYS A 330 -22.77 13.06 1.77
C LYS A 330 -23.32 14.43 1.36
N LYS A 331 -22.70 15.52 1.82
CA LYS A 331 -23.14 16.88 1.49
C LYS A 331 -23.00 17.19 0.01
N MET A 332 -21.89 16.77 -0.61
CA MET A 332 -21.66 16.94 -2.05
C MET A 332 -22.72 16.22 -2.90
N VAL A 333 -23.27 15.11 -2.43
CA VAL A 333 -24.40 14.42 -3.08
C VAL A 333 -25.70 15.18 -2.87
N GLU A 334 -25.98 15.68 -1.66
CA GLU A 334 -27.18 16.47 -1.36
C GLU A 334 -27.30 17.75 -2.20
N VAL A 335 -26.19 18.46 -2.42
CA VAL A 335 -26.20 19.75 -3.16
C VAL A 335 -25.98 19.59 -4.66
N LYS A 336 -25.72 18.37 -5.15
CA LYS A 336 -25.32 18.08 -6.54
C LYS A 336 -26.36 18.52 -7.56
N ASP A 337 -27.63 18.28 -7.26
CA ASP A 337 -28.73 18.54 -8.20
C ASP A 337 -29.25 19.99 -8.09
N GLY A 338 -28.77 20.76 -7.10
CA GLY A 338 -29.16 22.15 -6.85
C GLY A 338 -28.12 23.21 -7.22
N MET A 339 -26.96 22.81 -7.76
CA MET A 339 -25.83 23.70 -8.06
C MET A 339 -25.27 23.44 -9.46
N SER A 340 -24.77 24.50 -10.10
CA SER A 340 -24.00 24.36 -11.33
C SER A 340 -22.65 23.69 -11.07
N LYS A 341 -22.02 23.17 -12.13
CA LYS A 341 -20.71 22.51 -12.06
C LYS A 341 -19.61 23.41 -11.49
N GLN A 342 -19.68 24.72 -11.74
CA GLN A 342 -18.71 25.69 -11.23
C GLN A 342 -18.92 25.97 -9.73
N GLU A 343 -20.18 26.08 -9.30
CA GLU A 343 -20.54 26.25 -7.89
C GLU A 343 -20.19 25.01 -7.06
N LEU A 344 -20.41 23.81 -7.61
CA LEU A 344 -20.00 22.55 -6.98
C LEU A 344 -18.48 22.46 -6.78
N GLN A 345 -17.70 22.91 -7.76
CA GLN A 345 -16.24 22.94 -7.65
C GLN A 345 -15.77 23.94 -6.60
N PHE A 346 -16.42 25.11 -6.51
CA PHE A 346 -16.12 26.12 -5.51
C PHE A 346 -16.49 25.64 -4.10
N PHE A 347 -17.67 25.06 -3.94
CA PHE A 347 -18.15 24.49 -2.67
C PHE A 347 -17.25 23.35 -2.18
N ALA A 348 -16.84 22.44 -3.08
CA ALA A 348 -15.89 21.38 -2.74
C ALA A 348 -14.55 21.94 -2.23
N LYS A 349 -14.03 23.02 -2.83
CA LYS A 349 -12.80 23.68 -2.37
C LYS A 349 -12.96 24.25 -0.97
N ILE A 350 -14.09 24.88 -0.66
CA ILE A 350 -14.39 25.42 0.69
C ILE A 350 -14.40 24.29 1.72
N LEU A 351 -15.09 23.17 1.43
CA LEU A 351 -15.18 22.04 2.36
C LEU A 351 -13.81 21.37 2.59
N GLN A 352 -12.97 21.25 1.55
CA GLN A 352 -11.61 20.71 1.71
C GLN A 352 -10.72 21.64 2.54
N GLU A 353 -10.86 22.96 2.39
CA GLU A 353 -10.11 23.93 3.17
C GLU A 353 -10.53 23.93 4.65
N ARG A 354 -11.83 23.85 4.94
CA ARG A 354 -12.35 23.72 6.30
C ARG A 354 -11.89 22.42 6.96
N LYS A 355 -11.98 21.30 6.25
CA LYS A 355 -11.44 20.00 6.70
C LYS A 355 -9.95 20.08 7.03
N ARG A 356 -9.16 20.75 6.20
CA ARG A 356 -7.72 20.93 6.43
C ARG A 356 -7.46 21.66 7.76
N ARG A 357 -8.21 22.73 8.04
CA ARG A 357 -8.12 23.48 9.30
C ARG A 357 -8.48 22.63 10.52
N ILE A 358 -9.58 21.88 10.46
CA ILE A 358 -10.01 20.96 11.53
C ILE A 358 -8.92 19.92 11.81
N LEU A 359 -8.34 19.31 10.77
CA LEU A 359 -7.27 18.32 10.93
C LEU A 359 -5.96 18.94 11.45
N GLU A 360 -5.65 20.20 11.10
CA GLU A 360 -4.50 20.93 11.64
C GLU A 360 -4.66 21.29 13.12
N GLN A 361 -5.88 21.64 13.56
CA GLN A 361 -6.19 21.87 14.98
C GLN A 361 -6.05 20.59 15.81
N ILE A 362 -6.55 19.46 15.31
CA ILE A 362 -6.42 18.15 15.99
C ILE A 362 -4.95 17.71 16.08
N ARG A 363 -4.15 17.96 15.03
CA ARG A 363 -2.71 17.60 14.99
C ARG A 363 -1.84 18.40 15.96
N LYS A 364 -2.27 19.60 16.38
CA LYS A 364 -1.51 20.49 17.28
C LYS A 364 -1.80 20.25 18.76
N SER A 365 -2.68 19.29 19.10
CA SER A 365 -2.95 18.79 20.46
C SER A 365 -3.34 19.85 21.51
N GLU A 366 -4.48 20.51 21.31
CA GLU A 366 -5.24 21.19 22.40
C GLU A 366 -6.64 20.61 22.65
N LEU A 367 -7.07 19.55 21.96
CA LEU A 367 -8.44 19.01 22.07
C LEU A 367 -8.44 17.48 22.13
N ASN A 368 -8.95 16.91 23.23
CA ASN A 368 -9.36 15.51 23.30
C ASN A 368 -10.66 15.35 22.49
N VAL A 369 -10.68 14.48 21.49
CA VAL A 369 -11.84 14.29 20.61
C VAL A 369 -12.97 13.60 21.39
N THR A 370 -13.83 14.39 22.04
CA THR A 370 -15.11 13.96 22.61
C THR A 370 -16.21 13.96 21.54
N GLU A 371 -17.33 13.30 21.82
CA GLU A 371 -18.51 13.26 20.93
C GLU A 371 -19.07 14.68 20.65
N GLU A 372 -18.93 15.59 21.61
CA GLU A 372 -19.29 17.02 21.50
C GLU A 372 -18.41 17.78 20.48
N LEU A 373 -17.12 17.44 20.40
CA LEU A 373 -16.18 18.03 19.44
C LEU A 373 -16.44 17.56 18.01
N MET A 374 -16.91 16.34 17.83
CA MET A 374 -17.35 15.85 16.52
C MET A 374 -18.57 16.62 16.01
N ASN A 375 -19.49 17.00 16.90
CA ASN A 375 -20.63 17.85 16.54
C ASN A 375 -20.19 19.28 16.19
N SER A 376 -19.27 19.87 16.96
CA SER A 376 -18.69 21.19 16.65
C SER A 376 -17.89 21.19 15.34
N ALA A 377 -17.11 20.14 15.06
CA ALA A 377 -16.38 19.99 13.79
C ALA A 377 -17.31 19.77 12.60
N VAL A 378 -18.50 19.18 12.80
CA VAL A 378 -19.55 19.08 11.77
C VAL A 378 -20.17 20.45 11.49
N GLU A 379 -20.41 21.27 12.53
CA GLU A 379 -20.89 22.65 12.39
C GLU A 379 -19.86 23.56 11.72
N GLU A 380 -18.57 23.43 12.03
CA GLU A 380 -17.52 24.23 11.41
C GLU A 380 -17.25 23.82 9.94
N LEU A 381 -17.62 22.58 9.58
CA LEU A 381 -17.46 22.04 8.24
C LEU A 381 -18.50 22.57 7.25
N PHE A 382 -19.77 22.74 7.64
CA PHE A 382 -20.88 23.15 6.78
C PHE A 382 -21.36 24.57 7.10
#